data_AF-A0A2N5U958-F1
#
_entry.id   AF-A0A2N5U958-F1
#
_cell.length_a   1.000
_cell.length_b   1.000
_cell.length_c   1.000
_cell.angle_alpha   90.00
_cell.angle_beta   90.00
_cell.angle_gamma   90.00
#
_symmetry.space_group_name_H-M   'P 1'
#
loop_
_entity.id
_entity.type
_entity.pdbx_description
1 polymer ?
#
loop_
_entity_poly.entity_id
_entity_poly.type
_entity_poly.pdbx_seq_one_letter_code
_entity_poly.pdbx_strand_id
1 'polypeptide(L)' 'MSDIWDLKMWKTLNTTDGQQFTRLPGNLVFSLNVNWFNPLSNKAAGKHKSLGTIALVCLNLPPHIRAPS' A
#
# COMPACT_ATOMS: atom_id res chain seq x y z
N MET A 1 1.15 -13.75 14.07
CA MET A 1 0.36 -13.11 13.00
C MET A 1 1.37 -12.48 12.05
N SER A 2 1.39 -12.86 10.78
CA SER A 2 2.27 -12.28 9.76
C SER A 2 1.45 -11.35 8.89
N ASP A 3 1.92 -10.13 8.65
CA ASP A 3 1.28 -9.18 7.75
C ASP A 3 2.20 -8.79 6.59
N ILE A 4 1.74 -7.92 5.70
CA ILE A 4 2.47 -7.44 4.53
C ILE A 4 3.81 -6.78 4.90
N TRP A 5 4.02 -6.30 6.14
CA TRP A 5 5.33 -5.77 6.58
C TRP A 5 6.37 -6.87 6.83
N ASP A 6 5.93 -8.11 7.06
CA ASP A 6 6.79 -9.26 7.39
C ASP A 6 7.23 -10.04 6.14
N LEU A 7 6.78 -9.63 4.95
CA LEU A 7 7.13 -10.28 3.68
C LEU A 7 8.65 -10.33 3.49
N LYS A 8 9.16 -11.55 3.28
CA LYS A 8 10.58 -11.79 3.00
C LYS A 8 11.10 -11.00 1.80
N MET A 9 10.22 -10.70 0.84
CA MET A 9 10.54 -9.93 -0.36
C MET A 9 11.24 -8.61 -0.04
N TRP A 10 10.87 -7.91 1.04
CA TRP A 10 11.49 -6.65 1.42
C TRP A 10 12.97 -6.77 1.81
N LYS A 11 13.40 -7.97 2.21
CA LYS A 11 14.78 -8.30 2.58
C LYS A 11 15.57 -8.90 1.43
N THR A 12 14.89 -9.46 0.42
CA THR A 12 15.52 -10.15 -0.71
C THR A 12 15.50 -9.35 -2.01
N LEU A 13 14.77 -8.24 -2.06
CA LEU A 13 14.81 -7.31 -3.18
C LEU A 13 16.17 -6.60 -3.19
N ASN A 14 17.01 -6.94 -4.16
CA ASN A 14 18.34 -6.38 -4.33
C ASN A 14 18.40 -5.40 -5.51
N THR A 15 19.28 -4.41 -5.40
CA THR A 15 19.68 -3.56 -6.52
C THR A 15 20.57 -4.33 -7.49
N THR A 16 20.88 -3.74 -8.64
CA THR A 16 21.86 -4.28 -9.62
C THR A 16 23.22 -4.57 -8.99
N ASP A 17 23.58 -3.83 -7.94
CA ASP A 17 24.85 -3.97 -7.21
C ASP A 17 24.80 -5.03 -6.09
N GLY A 18 23.69 -5.77 -5.99
CA GLY A 18 23.50 -6.83 -4.98
C GLY A 18 23.16 -6.34 -3.57
N GLN A 19 22.98 -5.03 -3.37
CA GLN A 19 22.59 -4.47 -2.07
C GLN A 19 21.07 -4.57 -1.86
N GLN A 20 20.63 -4.81 -0.62
CA GLN A 20 19.21 -4.82 -0.27
C GLN A 20 18.59 -3.45 -0.53
N PHE A 21 17.58 -3.39 -1.40
CA PHE A 21 16.93 -2.15 -1.86
C PHE A 21 16.45 -1.27 -0.71
N THR A 22 15.74 -1.85 0.26
CA THR A 22 15.12 -1.14 1.39
C THR A 22 16.10 -0.65 2.45
N ARG A 23 17.39 -1.02 2.37
CA ARG A 23 18.45 -0.52 3.27
C ARG A 23 19.07 0.79 2.78
N LEU A 24 18.87 1.15 1.51
CA LEU A 24 19.45 2.35 0.95
C LEU A 24 18.57 3.58 1.28
N PRO A 25 19.16 4.72 1.67
CA PRO A 25 18.41 5.95 1.89
C PRO A 25 17.61 6.36 0.64
N GLY A 26 16.35 6.78 0.84
CA GLY A 26 15.46 7.21 -0.25
C GLY A 26 14.71 6.08 -0.98
N ASN A 27 15.10 4.82 -0.76
CA ASN A 27 14.40 3.67 -1.35
C ASN A 27 13.16 3.31 -0.51
N LEU A 28 12.01 3.84 -0.93
CA LEU A 28 10.73 3.63 -0.26
C LEU A 28 9.88 2.60 -0.98
N VAL A 29 9.12 1.82 -0.21
CA VAL A 29 8.17 0.84 -0.72
C VAL A 29 6.77 1.32 -0.33
N PHE A 30 5.86 1.34 -1.31
CA PHE A 30 4.47 1.73 -1.08
C PHE A 30 3.49 0.63 -1.45
N SER A 31 2.43 0.50 -0.67
CA SER A 31 1.21 -0.19 -1.08
C SER A 31 0.19 0.84 -1.55
N LEU A 32 -0.43 0.57 -2.69
CA LEU A 32 -1.50 1.37 -3.27
C LEU A 32 -2.80 0.56 -3.21
N ASN A 33 -3.80 1.10 -2.51
CA ASN A 33 -5.15 0.56 -2.51
C ASN A 33 -6.09 1.54 -3.21
N VAL A 34 -6.87 1.03 -4.15
CA VAL A 34 -7.86 1.79 -4.93
C VAL A 34 -9.19 1.06 -4.82
N ASN A 35 -10.17 1.69 -4.18
CA ASN A 35 -11.49 1.11 -3.99
C ASN A 35 -12.56 2.08 -4.51
N TRP A 36 -13.30 1.69 -5.54
CA TRP A 36 -14.41 2.45 -6.11
C TRP A 36 -15.72 1.74 -5.78
N PHE A 37 -16.71 2.49 -5.30
CA PHE A 37 -18.06 1.97 -5.06
C PHE A 37 -19.12 2.97 -5.52
N ASN A 38 -20.33 2.48 -5.75
CA ASN A 38 -21.49 3.33 -5.97
C ASN A 38 -22.17 3.56 -4.61
N PRO A 39 -22.05 4.77 -4.01
CA PRO A 39 -22.62 5.04 -2.68
C PRO A 39 -24.16 4.98 -2.66
N LEU A 40 -24.82 4.97 -3.83
CA LEU A 40 -26.28 4.92 -3.95
C LEU A 40 -26.80 3.53 -4.30
N SER A 41 -25.93 2.50 -4.33
CA SER A 41 -26.24 1.14 -4.77
C SER A 41 -26.78 1.05 -6.21
N ASN A 42 -26.90 -0.17 -6.71
CA ASN A 42 -27.37 -0.45 -8.06
C ASN A 42 -28.91 -0.31 -8.16
N LYS A 43 -29.44 0.91 -8.06
CA LYS A 43 -30.82 1.17 -8.52
C LYS A 43 -30.73 1.21 -10.05
N ALA A 44 -31.29 0.19 -10.71
CA ALA A 44 -31.23 -0.04 -12.15
C ALA A 44 -31.68 1.15 -13.05
N ALA A 45 -32.23 2.21 -12.47
CA ALA A 45 -32.68 3.43 -13.14
C ALA A 45 -32.15 4.75 -12.50
N GLY A 46 -31.14 4.69 -11.61
CA GLY A 46 -30.62 5.86 -10.87
C GLY A 46 -29.28 6.41 -11.41
N LYS A 47 -29.04 7.72 -11.19
CA LYS A 47 -27.83 8.45 -11.63
C LYS A 47 -26.54 7.68 -11.28
N HIS A 48 -25.67 7.48 -12.27
CA HIS A 48 -24.36 6.85 -12.08
C HIS A 48 -23.45 7.79 -11.28
N LYS A 49 -23.29 7.52 -9.98
CA LYS A 49 -22.33 8.21 -9.12
C LYS A 49 -21.34 7.19 -8.60
N SER A 50 -20.07 7.52 -8.69
CA SER A 50 -19.00 6.73 -8.10
C SER A 50 -18.27 7.57 -7.07
N LEU A 51 -18.01 6.96 -5.92
CA LEU A 51 -17.14 7.47 -4.89
C LEU A 51 -16.05 6.43 -4.65
N GLY A 52 -14.83 6.88 -4.44
CA GLY A 52 -13.73 5.98 -4.21
C GLY A 52 -12.72 6.51 -3.23
N THR A 53 -11.94 5.59 -2.70
CA THR A 53 -10.80 5.86 -1.83
C THR A 53 -9.53 5.42 -2.55
N ILE A 54 -8.56 6.31 -2.57
CA ILE A 54 -7.17 5.98 -2.91
C ILE A 54 -6.37 6.10 -1.62
N ALA A 55 -5.74 5.01 -1.19
CA ALA A 55 -4.88 4.99 -0.02
C ALA A 55 -3.46 4.57 -0.42
N LEU A 56 -2.47 5.32 0.06
CA LEU A 56 -1.06 5.06 -0.13
C LEU A 56 -0.41 4.85 1.24
N VAL A 57 0.24 3.71 1.44
CA VAL A 57 0.92 3.35 2.70
C VAL A 57 2.39 3.14 2.41
N CYS A 58 3.29 3.66 3.25
CA CYS A 58 4.73 3.39 3.16
C CYS A 58 5.10 2.19 4.06
N LEU A 59 5.62 1.13 3.46
CA LEU A 59 5.76 -0.19 4.10
C LEU A 59 7.08 -0.34 4.88
N ASN A 60 8.08 0.46 4.55
CA ASN A 60 9.39 0.42 5.18
C ASN A 60 9.65 1.60 6.14
N LEU A 61 8.60 2.28 6.60
CA LEU A 61 8.70 3.18 7.75
C LEU A 61 9.07 2.38 9.02
N PRO A 62 9.89 2.93 9.93
CA PRO A 62 10.12 2.38 11.25
C PRO A 62 8.81 2.17 12.04
N PRO A 63 8.65 1.08 12.82
CA PRO A 63 7.42 0.77 13.53
C PRO A 63 6.87 1.90 14.42
N HIS A 64 7.75 2.68 15.04
CA HIS A 64 7.38 3.75 15.97
C HIS A 64 6.78 4.99 15.30
N ILE A 65 6.86 5.12 13.96
CA ILE A 65 6.23 6.21 13.20
C ILE A 65 5.15 5.72 12.24
N ARG A 66 4.77 4.44 12.30
CA ARG A 66 3.61 3.94 11.56
C ARG A 66 2.34 4.45 12.25
N ALA A 67 1.28 4.70 11.48
CA ALA A 67 -0.03 5.01 12.03
C ALA A 67 -0.43 3.90 13.03
N PRO A 68 -1.15 4.24 14.12
CA PRO A 68 -1.62 3.24 15.08
C PRO A 68 -2.43 2.16 14.35
N SER A 69 -1.99 0.92 14.54
CA SER A 69 -2.64 -0.29 14.01
C SER A 69 -3.94 -0.59 14.72
#